data_AF-A0A7S2YUH4-F1
#
_entry.id   AF-A0A7S2YUH4-F1
#
_cell.length_a   1.000
_cell.length_b   1.000
_cell.length_c   1.000
_cell.angle_alpha   90.00
_cell.angle_beta   90.00
_cell.angle_gamma   90.00
#
_symmetry.space_group_name_H-M   'P 1'
#
loop_
_entity.id
_entity.type
_entity.pdbx_description
1 polymer ?
#
loop_
_entity_poly.entity_id
_entity_poly.type
_entity_poly.pdbx_seq_one_letter_code
_entity_poly.pdbx_strand_id
1 'polypeptide(L)'
;GAASSDAQYAKLRAEATSPFRTFRLFALGGLDAGAGLGLLIITSRLAASINGGPGAPDFLESVRNFGINLTAVVVLTYFFLRDLKQSKEKLKEVEVEEDLGRLLVDLGAKRVVPLSRLRQQYRPVLLIGDESFLKKAIKSAGQFKKDLQSKGVLLIPVLEEQYSWKKGGQSLGESKGFNSSGGSSANG
;
A
#
# COMPACT_ATOMS: atom_id res chain seq x y z
N GLY A 1 0.36 12.62 20.37
CA GLY A 1 -0.83 13.45 20.17
C GLY A 1 -1.28 13.47 18.71
N ALA A 2 -0.52 14.13 17.82
CA ALA A 2 -0.92 14.34 16.42
C ALA A 2 -0.60 13.19 15.45
N ALA A 3 0.48 12.43 15.67
CA ALA A 3 0.87 11.34 14.76
C ALA A 3 -0.12 10.15 14.77
N SER A 4 -0.77 9.89 15.91
CA SER A 4 -1.80 8.85 16.01
C SER A 4 -3.10 9.24 15.32
N SER A 5 -3.46 10.53 15.35
CA SER A 5 -4.65 11.04 14.67
C SER A 5 -4.51 11.02 13.15
N ASP A 6 -3.32 11.33 12.62
CA ASP A 6 -3.07 11.32 11.17
C ASP A 6 -3.13 9.89 10.61
N ALA A 7 -2.51 8.93 11.29
CA ALA A 7 -2.58 7.51 10.94
C ALA A 7 -4.01 6.94 11.02
N GLN A 8 -4.79 7.36 12.03
CA GLN A 8 -6.20 7.00 12.12
C GLN A 8 -7.02 7.64 10.99
N TYR A 9 -6.75 8.88 10.61
CA TYR A 9 -7.44 9.56 9.51
C TYR A 9 -7.14 8.92 8.15
N ALA A 10 -5.88 8.54 7.91
CA ALA A 10 -5.47 7.81 6.71
C ALA A 10 -6.18 6.45 6.62
N LYS A 11 -6.28 5.72 7.74
CA LYS A 11 -7.02 4.45 7.83
C LYS A 11 -8.51 4.64 7.54
N LEU A 12 -9.14 5.65 8.13
CA LEU A 12 -10.56 5.97 7.90
C LEU A 12 -10.82 6.37 6.43
N ARG A 13 -9.91 7.11 5.80
CA ARG A 13 -9.98 7.46 4.37
C ARG A 13 -9.80 6.25 3.46
N ALA A 14 -8.88 5.35 3.82
CA ALA A 14 -8.67 4.09 3.11
C ALA A 14 -9.90 3.16 3.22
N GLU A 15 -10.54 3.11 4.39
CA GLU A 15 -11.80 2.38 4.61
C GLU A 15 -12.96 3.00 3.80
N ALA A 16 -13.09 4.32 3.78
CA ALA A 16 -14.12 5.03 3.01
C ALA A 16 -14.02 4.78 1.50
N THR A 17 -12.81 4.54 0.99
CA THR A 17 -12.55 4.30 -0.44
C THR A 17 -12.91 2.87 -0.88
N SER A 18 -13.18 1.96 0.06
CA SER A 18 -13.56 0.57 -0.24
C SER A 18 -14.63 0.06 0.74
N PRO A 19 -15.88 0.55 0.64
CA PRO A 19 -16.95 0.20 1.56
C PRO A 19 -17.16 -1.32 1.64
N PHE A 20 -17.36 -1.83 2.85
CA PHE A 20 -17.62 -3.25 3.17
C PHE A 20 -16.54 -4.27 2.76
N ARG A 21 -15.31 -3.83 2.50
CA ARG A 21 -14.23 -4.74 2.06
C ARG A 21 -13.93 -5.88 3.04
N THR A 22 -13.87 -5.58 4.33
CA THR A 22 -13.62 -6.61 5.37
C THR A 22 -14.69 -7.69 5.31
N PHE A 23 -15.95 -7.28 5.18
CA PHE A 23 -17.07 -8.21 5.00
C PHE A 23 -16.94 -9.02 3.71
N ARG A 24 -16.59 -8.38 2.59
CA ARG A 24 -16.42 -9.08 1.30
C ARG A 24 -15.30 -10.11 1.35
N LEU A 25 -14.13 -9.78 1.92
CA LEU A 25 -13.03 -10.74 2.08
C LEU A 25 -13.39 -11.89 3.02
N PHE A 26 -14.10 -11.59 4.11
CA PHE A 26 -14.59 -12.61 5.03
C PHE A 26 -15.59 -13.55 4.35
N ALA A 27 -16.58 -12.99 3.64
CA ALA A 27 -17.58 -13.75 2.91
C ALA A 27 -16.94 -14.59 1.79
N LEU A 28 -16.09 -13.99 0.95
CA LEU A 28 -15.39 -14.71 -0.13
C LEU A 28 -14.47 -15.80 0.42
N GLY A 29 -13.66 -15.49 1.44
CA GLY A 29 -12.76 -16.48 2.03
C GLY A 29 -13.49 -17.62 2.74
N GLY A 30 -14.59 -17.32 3.44
CA GLY A 30 -15.43 -18.33 4.07
C GLY A 30 -16.14 -19.23 3.05
N LEU A 31 -16.70 -18.64 1.99
CA LEU A 31 -17.33 -19.38 0.90
C LEU A 31 -16.29 -20.24 0.16
N ASP A 32 -15.10 -19.72 -0.12
CA ASP A 32 -14.02 -20.43 -0.80
C ASP A 32 -13.51 -21.61 0.04
N ALA A 33 -13.34 -21.43 1.35
CA ALA A 33 -12.98 -22.51 2.26
C ALA A 33 -14.07 -23.60 2.32
N GLY A 34 -15.34 -23.21 2.40
CA GLY A 34 -16.47 -24.14 2.36
C GLY A 34 -16.57 -24.91 1.04
N ALA A 35 -16.39 -24.21 -0.09
CA ALA A 35 -16.37 -24.80 -1.41
C ALA A 35 -15.17 -25.77 -1.58
N GLY A 36 -14.00 -25.42 -1.03
CA GLY A 36 -12.83 -26.28 -1.01
C GLY A 36 -13.07 -27.58 -0.25
N LEU A 37 -13.70 -27.51 0.93
CA LEU A 37 -14.10 -28.69 1.69
C LEU A 37 -15.13 -29.55 0.93
N GLY A 38 -16.13 -28.92 0.30
CA GLY A 38 -17.11 -29.61 -0.56
C GLY A 38 -16.44 -30.31 -1.75
N LEU A 39 -15.46 -29.66 -2.37
CA LEU A 39 -14.69 -30.24 -3.47
C LEU A 39 -13.88 -31.46 -3.02
N LEU A 40 -13.28 -31.45 -1.82
CA LEU A 40 -12.59 -32.62 -1.26
C LEU A 40 -13.53 -33.82 -1.10
N ILE A 41 -14.74 -33.59 -0.56
CA ILE A 41 -15.75 -34.64 -0.38
C ILE A 41 -16.21 -35.20 -1.73
N ILE A 42 -16.42 -34.34 -2.72
CA ILE A 42 -16.88 -34.78 -4.04
C ILE A 42 -15.77 -35.47 -4.82
N THR A 43 -14.51 -35.10 -4.60
CA THR A 43 -13.36 -35.79 -5.17
C THR A 43 -13.29 -37.23 -4.68
N SER A 44 -13.51 -37.48 -3.38
CA SER A 44 -13.55 -38.85 -2.85
C SER A 44 -14.75 -39.64 -3.38
N ARG A 45 -15.94 -39.00 -3.50
CA ARG A 45 -17.12 -39.61 -4.13
C ARG A 45 -16.87 -39.97 -5.60
N LEU A 46 -16.21 -39.09 -6.36
CA LEU A 46 -15.85 -39.33 -7.75
C LEU A 46 -14.88 -40.51 -7.87
N ALA A 47 -13.85 -40.57 -7.02
CA ALA A 47 -12.91 -41.70 -6.99
C ALA A 47 -13.64 -43.03 -6.68
N ALA A 48 -14.59 -43.03 -5.74
CA ALA A 48 -15.42 -44.20 -5.46
C ALA A 48 -16.28 -44.60 -6.66
N SER A 49 -16.88 -43.65 -7.38
CA SER A 49 -17.67 -43.93 -8.58
C SER A 49 -16.85 -44.53 -9.74
N ILE A 50 -15.57 -44.13 -9.85
CA ILE A 50 -14.64 -44.68 -10.85
C ILE A 50 -14.26 -46.13 -10.51
N ASN A 51 -14.00 -46.41 -9.23
CA ASN A 51 -13.63 -47.75 -8.77
C ASN A 51 -14.79 -48.75 -8.84
N GLY A 52 -16.04 -48.27 -8.82
CA GLY A 52 -17.24 -49.11 -8.88
C GLY A 52 -17.47 -49.96 -7.63
N GLY A 53 -18.44 -50.88 -7.71
CA GLY A 53 -18.78 -51.81 -6.63
C GLY A 53 -20.23 -51.71 -6.13
N PRO A 54 -20.67 -52.63 -5.26
CA PRO A 54 -22.02 -52.59 -4.69
C PRO A 54 -22.24 -51.31 -3.87
N GLY A 55 -23.21 -50.48 -4.28
CA GLY A 55 -23.48 -49.19 -3.65
C GLY A 55 -22.60 -48.02 -4.12
N ALA A 56 -21.84 -48.20 -5.21
CA ALA A 56 -21.06 -47.11 -5.79
C ALA A 56 -21.98 -45.97 -6.30
N PRO A 57 -21.58 -44.69 -6.13
CA PRO A 57 -22.34 -43.56 -6.65
C PRO A 57 -22.39 -43.54 -8.17
N ASP A 58 -23.44 -42.94 -8.74
CA ASP A 58 -23.54 -42.73 -10.19
C ASP A 58 -22.35 -41.89 -10.72
N PHE A 59 -21.70 -42.38 -11.77
CA PHE A 59 -20.49 -41.77 -12.30
C PHE A 59 -20.78 -40.42 -12.98
N LEU A 60 -21.81 -40.34 -13.82
CA LEU A 60 -22.13 -39.09 -14.54
C LEU A 60 -22.59 -38.00 -13.58
N GLU A 61 -23.37 -38.36 -12.57
CA GLU A 61 -23.76 -37.45 -11.49
C GLU A 61 -22.53 -36.98 -10.70
N SER A 62 -21.60 -37.89 -10.38
CA SER A 62 -20.38 -37.57 -9.64
C SER A 62 -19.46 -36.63 -10.42
N VAL A 63 -19.29 -36.86 -11.73
CA VAL A 63 -18.52 -35.96 -12.62
C VAL A 63 -19.19 -34.59 -12.71
N ARG A 64 -20.52 -34.53 -12.85
CA ARG A 64 -21.26 -33.26 -12.89
C ARG A 64 -21.11 -32.49 -11.58
N ASN A 65 -21.29 -33.15 -10.45
CA ASN A 65 -21.13 -32.54 -9.12
C ASN A 65 -19.71 -32.03 -8.89
N PHE A 66 -18.71 -32.80 -9.34
CA PHE A 66 -17.31 -32.38 -9.30
C PHE A 66 -17.06 -31.13 -10.12
N GLY A 67 -17.54 -31.09 -11.37
CA GLY A 67 -17.38 -29.93 -12.26
C GLY A 67 -18.01 -28.65 -11.69
N ILE A 68 -19.19 -28.76 -11.08
CA ILE A 68 -19.86 -27.61 -10.43
C ILE A 68 -19.04 -27.08 -9.26
N ASN A 69 -18.56 -27.96 -8.37
CA ASN A 69 -17.81 -27.55 -7.18
C ASN A 69 -16.43 -27.02 -7.53
N LEU A 70 -15.76 -27.63 -8.51
CA LEU A 70 -14.49 -27.13 -9.01
C LEU A 70 -14.63 -25.73 -9.59
N THR A 71 -15.70 -25.49 -10.37
CA THR A 71 -16.00 -24.17 -10.92
C THR A 71 -16.24 -23.16 -9.81
N ALA A 72 -17.00 -23.52 -8.77
CA ALA A 72 -17.26 -22.66 -7.62
C ALA A 72 -15.95 -22.25 -6.91
N VAL A 73 -15.08 -23.21 -6.60
CA VAL A 73 -13.76 -22.94 -5.98
C VAL A 73 -12.94 -22.01 -6.87
N VAL A 74 -12.79 -22.32 -8.17
CA VAL A 74 -11.99 -21.50 -9.09
C VAL A 74 -12.48 -20.05 -9.14
N VAL A 75 -13.81 -19.85 -9.24
CA VAL A 75 -14.40 -18.51 -9.31
C VAL A 75 -14.22 -17.76 -7.98
N LEU A 76 -14.50 -18.40 -6.85
CA LEU A 76 -14.37 -17.78 -5.52
C LEU A 76 -12.92 -17.43 -5.21
N THR A 77 -12.00 -18.37 -5.41
CA THR A 77 -10.55 -18.16 -5.26
C THR A 77 -10.07 -17.00 -6.15
N TYR A 78 -10.51 -16.93 -7.41
CA TYR A 78 -10.14 -15.83 -8.31
C TYR A 78 -10.56 -14.46 -7.76
N PHE A 79 -11.82 -14.32 -7.33
CA PHE A 79 -12.30 -13.06 -6.77
C PHE A 79 -11.62 -12.69 -5.46
N PHE A 80 -11.37 -13.69 -4.60
CA PHE A 80 -10.65 -13.49 -3.34
C PHE A 80 -9.23 -12.98 -3.57
N LEU A 81 -8.47 -13.64 -4.45
CA LEU A 81 -7.09 -13.24 -4.79
C LEU A 81 -7.04 -11.86 -5.46
N ARG A 82 -8.00 -11.56 -6.34
CA ARG A 82 -8.10 -10.23 -6.97
C ARG A 82 -8.31 -9.13 -5.92
N ASP A 83 -9.19 -9.35 -4.95
CA ASP A 83 -9.45 -8.37 -3.89
C ASP A 83 -8.22 -8.19 -2.98
N LEU A 84 -7.52 -9.28 -2.66
CA LEU A 84 -6.23 -9.23 -1.94
C LEU A 84 -5.12 -8.52 -2.72
N LYS A 85 -5.09 -8.63 -4.05
CA LYS A 85 -4.10 -7.92 -4.88
C LYS A 85 -4.35 -6.41 -4.88
N GLN A 86 -5.58 -6.00 -5.15
CA GLN A 86 -5.98 -4.58 -5.13
C GLN A 86 -5.71 -3.94 -3.75
N SER A 87 -5.81 -4.73 -2.69
CA SER A 87 -5.47 -4.32 -1.33
C SER A 87 -4.01 -3.92 -1.18
N LYS A 88 -3.09 -4.77 -1.63
CA LYS A 88 -1.64 -4.55 -1.50
C LYS A 88 -1.19 -3.35 -2.31
N GLU A 89 -1.76 -3.16 -3.50
CA GLU A 89 -1.43 -2.02 -4.37
C GLU A 89 -1.83 -0.69 -3.70
N LYS A 90 -3.05 -0.60 -3.15
CA LYS A 90 -3.50 0.60 -2.43
C LYS A 90 -2.69 0.87 -1.16
N LEU A 91 -2.30 -0.17 -0.42
CA LEU A 91 -1.47 -0.01 0.77
C LEU A 91 -0.08 0.56 0.43
N LYS A 92 0.54 0.08 -0.65
CA LYS A 92 1.82 0.62 -1.13
C LYS A 92 1.72 2.09 -1.53
N GLU A 93 0.63 2.48 -2.19
CA GLU A 93 0.39 3.88 -2.56
C GLU A 93 0.27 4.77 -1.32
N VAL A 94 -0.51 4.33 -0.32
CA VAL A 94 -0.66 5.05 0.96
C VAL A 94 0.67 5.12 1.71
N GLU A 95 1.46 4.05 1.73
CA GLU A 95 2.78 4.02 2.38
C GLU A 95 3.73 5.03 1.76
N VAL A 96 3.81 5.07 0.42
CA VAL A 96 4.61 6.08 -0.30
C VAL A 96 4.10 7.49 0.00
N GLU A 97 2.78 7.69 0.04
CA GLU A 97 2.20 9.00 0.36
C GLU A 97 2.50 9.46 1.79
N GLU A 98 2.46 8.54 2.76
CA GLU A 98 2.82 8.78 4.16
C GLU A 98 4.31 9.08 4.32
N ASP A 99 5.18 8.31 3.66
CA ASP A 99 6.62 8.52 3.68
C ASP A 99 6.99 9.89 3.09
N LEU A 100 6.38 10.26 1.95
CA LEU A 100 6.53 11.61 1.40
C LEU A 100 5.96 12.68 2.34
N GLY A 101 4.87 12.38 3.05
CA GLY A 101 4.29 13.28 4.05
C GLY A 101 5.22 13.55 5.23
N ARG A 102 6.07 12.58 5.60
CA ARG A 102 7.02 12.70 6.73
C ARG A 102 8.26 13.55 6.41
N LEU A 103 8.55 13.81 5.13
CA LEU A 103 9.68 14.65 4.73
C LEU A 103 9.58 16.03 5.38
N LEU A 104 10.64 16.42 6.06
CA LEU A 104 10.73 17.72 6.72
C LEU A 104 11.12 18.80 5.70
N VAL A 105 10.39 19.89 5.70
CA VAL A 105 10.66 21.08 4.90
C VAL A 105 10.99 22.23 5.84
N ASP A 106 12.14 22.87 5.59
CA ASP A 106 12.48 24.13 6.23
C ASP A 106 11.81 25.28 5.47
N LEU A 107 10.95 26.02 6.16
CA LEU A 107 10.23 27.18 5.62
C LEU A 107 10.99 28.49 5.85
N GLY A 108 12.22 28.42 6.38
CA GLY A 108 12.96 29.57 6.87
C GLY A 108 12.54 29.98 8.28
N ALA A 109 13.25 30.98 8.84
CA ALA A 109 13.00 31.49 10.20
C ALA A 109 13.01 30.42 11.31
N LYS A 110 13.84 29.36 11.15
CA LYS A 110 13.94 28.19 12.05
C LYS A 110 12.65 27.37 12.17
N ARG A 111 11.75 27.43 11.18
CA ARG A 111 10.50 26.67 11.17
C ARG A 111 10.60 25.46 10.24
N VAL A 112 10.84 24.30 10.84
CA VAL A 112 10.85 23.01 10.15
C VAL A 112 9.53 22.30 10.40
N VAL A 113 8.82 21.91 9.33
CA VAL A 113 7.54 21.18 9.42
C VAL A 113 7.52 20.01 8.44
N PRO A 114 6.83 18.90 8.74
CA PRO A 114 6.65 17.83 7.77
C PRO A 114 5.71 18.26 6.65
N LEU A 115 5.95 17.74 5.45
CA LEU A 115 5.17 18.04 4.24
C LEU A 115 3.67 17.72 4.42
N SER A 116 3.33 16.72 5.24
CA SER A 116 1.97 16.36 5.60
C SER A 116 1.19 17.50 6.25
N ARG A 117 1.84 18.36 7.05
CA ARG A 117 1.20 19.54 7.66
C ARG A 117 0.97 20.69 6.70
N LEU A 118 1.65 20.67 5.56
CA LEU A 118 1.39 21.62 4.49
C LEU A 118 0.18 21.20 3.66
N ARG A 119 -0.17 19.90 3.65
CA ARG A 119 -1.40 19.43 3.00
C ARG A 119 -2.61 20.13 3.63
N GLN A 120 -3.59 20.47 2.80
CA GLN A 120 -4.79 21.28 3.10
C GLN A 120 -4.60 22.80 3.14
N GLN A 121 -3.54 23.32 3.74
CA GLN A 121 -3.34 24.78 3.85
C GLN A 121 -2.51 25.36 2.70
N TYR A 122 -1.55 24.58 2.19
CA TYR A 122 -0.67 24.98 1.10
C TYR A 122 -0.57 23.90 0.03
N ARG A 123 -0.24 24.30 -1.19
CA ARG A 123 0.08 23.44 -2.33
C ARG A 123 1.58 23.54 -2.58
N PRO A 124 2.40 22.65 -1.99
CA PRO A 124 3.84 22.67 -2.20
C PRO A 124 4.17 22.29 -3.65
N VAL A 125 5.03 23.09 -4.28
CA VAL A 125 5.57 22.89 -5.63
C VAL A 125 7.08 22.84 -5.51
N LEU A 126 7.65 21.70 -5.86
CA LEU A 126 9.10 21.47 -5.85
C LEU A 126 9.71 22.07 -7.12
N LEU A 127 10.69 22.95 -6.94
CA LEU A 127 11.54 23.46 -8.03
C LEU A 127 12.87 22.75 -7.93
N ILE A 128 13.21 21.92 -8.90
CA ILE A 128 14.44 21.13 -8.92
C ILE A 128 15.31 21.63 -10.08
N GLY A 129 16.58 21.90 -9.80
CA GLY A 129 17.56 22.25 -10.83
C GLY A 129 18.84 22.85 -10.24
N ASP A 130 19.69 23.35 -11.12
CA ASP A 130 20.89 24.08 -10.75
C ASP A 130 20.55 25.44 -10.12
N GLU A 131 21.52 26.03 -9.41
CA GLU A 131 21.31 27.31 -8.74
C GLU A 131 20.88 28.42 -9.71
N SER A 132 21.36 28.38 -10.96
CA SER A 132 21.02 29.37 -11.98
C SER A 132 19.56 29.25 -12.43
N PHE A 133 19.05 28.02 -12.62
CA PHE A 133 17.65 27.76 -12.92
C PHE A 133 16.75 28.16 -11.76
N LEU A 134 17.08 27.77 -10.52
CA LEU A 134 16.27 28.09 -9.34
C LEU A 134 16.14 29.60 -9.15
N LYS A 135 17.23 30.36 -9.28
CA LYS A 135 17.20 31.82 -9.20
C LYS A 135 16.30 32.44 -10.27
N LYS A 136 16.37 31.95 -11.53
CA LYS A 136 15.51 32.41 -12.62
C LYS A 136 14.04 32.07 -12.38
N ALA A 137 13.75 30.85 -11.93
CA ALA A 137 12.41 30.38 -11.62
C ALA A 137 11.77 31.17 -10.48
N ILE A 138 12.50 31.39 -9.38
CA ILE A 138 12.03 32.20 -8.24
C ILE A 138 11.83 33.65 -8.66
N LYS A 139 12.77 34.23 -9.42
CA LYS A 139 12.63 35.60 -9.93
C LYS A 139 11.39 35.74 -10.83
N SER A 140 11.15 34.77 -11.70
CA SER A 140 9.97 34.74 -12.58
C SER A 140 8.68 34.50 -11.80
N ALA A 141 8.71 33.73 -10.72
CA ALA A 141 7.56 33.54 -9.84
C ALA A 141 7.27 34.78 -8.98
N GLY A 142 8.27 35.61 -8.71
CA GLY A 142 8.14 36.84 -7.93
C GLY A 142 7.09 37.81 -8.47
N GLN A 143 6.91 37.88 -9.80
CA GLN A 143 5.88 38.71 -10.44
C GLN A 143 4.45 38.23 -10.11
N PHE A 144 4.27 36.96 -9.75
CA PHE A 144 2.99 36.35 -9.39
C PHE A 144 2.85 36.13 -7.88
N LYS A 145 3.72 36.71 -7.05
CA LYS A 145 3.78 36.43 -5.60
C LYS A 145 2.42 36.54 -4.90
N LYS A 146 1.64 37.59 -5.17
CA LYS A 146 0.32 37.80 -4.56
C LYS A 146 -0.69 36.74 -5.00
N ASP A 147 -0.68 36.37 -6.28
CA ASP A 147 -1.59 35.37 -6.83
C ASP A 147 -1.24 33.97 -6.30
N LEU A 148 0.05 33.62 -6.27
CA LEU A 148 0.55 32.38 -5.66
C LEU A 148 0.19 32.28 -4.18
N GLN A 149 0.35 33.36 -3.41
CA GLN A 149 -0.05 33.41 -2.00
C GLN A 149 -1.56 33.23 -1.82
N SER A 150 -2.39 33.91 -2.62
CA SER A 150 -3.85 33.80 -2.53
C SER A 150 -4.36 32.38 -2.84
N LYS A 151 -3.64 31.64 -3.69
CA LYS A 151 -3.92 30.25 -4.06
C LYS A 151 -3.27 29.23 -3.14
N GLY A 152 -2.55 29.69 -2.10
CA GLY A 152 -1.82 28.86 -1.15
C GLY A 152 -0.65 28.09 -1.76
N VAL A 153 -0.07 28.52 -2.89
CA VAL A 153 1.05 27.84 -3.52
C VAL A 153 2.35 28.15 -2.79
N LEU A 154 3.08 27.11 -2.41
CA LEU A 154 4.38 27.22 -1.73
C LEU A 154 5.49 26.68 -2.64
N LEU A 155 6.41 27.54 -3.06
CA LEU A 155 7.57 27.13 -3.85
C LEU A 155 8.68 26.66 -2.92
N ILE A 156 9.14 25.42 -3.14
CA ILE A 156 10.23 24.80 -2.37
C ILE A 156 11.39 24.56 -3.34
N PRO A 157 12.46 25.37 -3.31
CA PRO A 157 13.63 25.16 -4.15
C PRO A 157 14.49 24.02 -3.62
N VAL A 158 14.93 23.17 -4.53
CA VAL A 158 15.62 21.91 -4.28
C VAL A 158 16.84 21.89 -5.21
N LEU A 159 18.04 22.08 -4.64
CA LEU A 159 19.28 22.14 -5.40
C LEU A 159 19.66 20.75 -5.91
N GLU A 160 20.02 20.65 -7.19
CA GLU A 160 20.43 19.39 -7.81
C GLU A 160 21.60 18.70 -7.10
N GLU A 161 22.56 19.47 -6.57
CA GLU A 161 23.68 18.95 -5.76
C GLU A 161 23.24 18.20 -4.50
N GLN A 162 22.07 18.56 -3.94
CA GLN A 162 21.51 17.89 -2.76
C GLN A 162 20.84 16.56 -3.10
N TYR A 163 20.57 16.27 -4.38
CA TYR A 163 19.82 15.10 -4.85
C TYR A 163 20.56 14.29 -5.92
N SER A 164 21.90 14.26 -5.87
CA SER A 164 22.72 13.37 -6.67
C SER A 164 22.32 11.90 -6.43
N TRP A 165 21.42 11.38 -7.27
CA TRP A 165 21.13 9.96 -7.35
C TRP A 165 22.40 9.30 -7.89
N LYS A 166 23.28 8.84 -6.99
CA LYS A 166 24.40 8.01 -7.37
C LYS A 166 23.85 6.84 -8.20
N LYS A 167 24.17 6.82 -9.50
CA LYS A 167 24.07 5.62 -10.33
C LYS A 167 24.98 4.56 -9.71
N GLY A 168 24.44 3.72 -8.84
CA GLY A 168 25.19 2.70 -8.12
C GLY A 168 24.49 2.37 -6.83
N GLY A 169 23.84 1.21 -6.80
CA GLY A 169 22.88 0.84 -5.76
C GLY A 169 23.43 0.87 -4.34
N GLN A 170 22.50 1.06 -3.42
CA GLN A 170 22.40 0.24 -2.23
C GLN A 170 20.95 0.26 -1.74
N SER A 171 20.41 -0.94 -1.69
CA SER A 171 19.20 -1.35 -0.98
C SER A 171 18.95 -0.50 0.27
N LEU A 172 17.72 0.00 0.43
CA LEU A 172 17.14 0.45 1.70
C LEU A 172 16.94 -0.75 2.65
N GLY A 173 17.99 -1.53 2.85
CA GLY A 173 18.08 -2.62 3.80
C GLY A 173 19.36 -2.40 4.59
N GLU A 174 19.23 -2.38 5.92
CA GLU A 174 20.29 -2.12 6.91
C GLU A 174 20.55 -0.66 7.29
N SER A 175 19.52 0.08 7.68
CA SER A 175 19.70 0.92 8.87
C SER A 175 19.40 0.08 10.11
N LYS A 176 20.44 -0.49 10.73
CA LYS A 176 20.33 -1.08 12.08
C LYS A 176 19.79 0.01 13.02
N GLY A 177 18.68 -0.31 13.68
CA GLY A 177 17.96 0.61 14.55
C GLY A 177 18.79 1.08 15.75
N PHE A 178 18.38 2.25 16.26
CA PHE A 178 18.90 2.97 17.43
C PHE A 178 18.55 2.24 18.74
N ASN A 179 18.85 0.94 18.85
CA ASN A 179 18.69 0.18 20.09
C ASN A 179 19.60 -1.06 20.18
N SER A 180 20.90 -0.94 19.88
CA SER A 180 21.88 -1.87 20.46
C SER A 180 22.35 -1.31 21.80
N SER A 181 21.50 -1.50 22.80
CA SER A 181 21.82 -1.30 24.21
C SER A 181 23.09 -2.04 24.61
N GLY A 182 23.89 -1.41 25.46
CA GLY A 182 25.20 -1.86 25.89
C GLY A 182 25.27 -3.24 26.53
N GLY A 183 26.44 -3.85 26.35
CA GLY A 183 26.91 -4.99 27.10
C GLY A 183 28.40 -4.79 27.34
N SER A 184 28.72 -4.14 28.46
CA SER A 184 30.05 -4.17 29.04
C SER A 184 30.40 -5.62 29.37
N SER A 185 31.54 -6.12 28.91
CA SER A 185 32.20 -7.22 29.58
C SER A 185 33.71 -7.14 29.35
N ALA A 186 34.40 -6.98 30.46
CA ALA A 186 35.83 -7.13 30.62
C ALA A 186 36.30 -8.53 30.19
N ASN A 187 37.54 -8.61 29.72
CA ASN A 187 38.54 -9.43 30.40
C ASN A 187 39.95 -9.05 29.97
N GLY A 188 40.85 -9.07 30.94
CA GLY A 188 42.29 -9.18 30.71
C GLY A 188 42.70 -10.61 30.39
#